data_AF-A0A939VFF7-F1
#
_entry.id   AF-A0A939VFF7-F1
#
_cell.length_a   1.000
_cell.length_b   1.000
_cell.length_c   1.000
_cell.angle_alpha   90.00
_cell.angle_beta   90.00
_cell.angle_gamma   90.00
#
_symmetry.space_group_name_H-M   'P 1'
#
loop_
_entity.id
_entity.type
_entity.pdbx_description
1 polymer ?
#
loop_
_entity_poly.entity_id
_entity_poly.type
_entity_poly.pdbx_seq_one_letter_code
_entity_poly.pdbx_strand_id
1 'polypeptide(L)'
;MRLANVIRTCISMAPCVMLMGLLACKPSMPDNILSPGKMEDILYDYHLADGMAYAEANYDQLGYKKMVYRKAALRKHGVTQAEFDSSMVYYYRHTEKLHDIYLKLAKRLNNDALALGATANELGQLGGEVSSGDTATVWSDTRSAILMPVAPFNVVSFEVKADTSYHAGDRLLLSFDGQFIFQDGMKDCVAMLAVTFSN
;
A
#
# COMPACT_ATOMS: atom_id res chain seq x y z
N MET A 1 45.34 -39.33 -40.71
CA MET A 1 45.93 -38.60 -39.56
C MET A 1 45.30 -37.23 -39.23
N ARG A 2 44.34 -36.68 -40.00
CA ARG A 2 43.75 -35.36 -39.69
C ARG A 2 42.44 -35.39 -38.87
N LEU A 3 41.67 -36.48 -38.92
CA LEU A 3 40.39 -36.59 -38.18
C LEU A 3 40.56 -36.91 -36.68
N ALA A 4 41.58 -37.70 -36.30
CA ALA A 4 41.80 -38.10 -34.91
C ALA A 4 42.24 -36.93 -34.00
N ASN A 5 42.93 -35.92 -34.55
CA ASN A 5 43.37 -34.75 -33.78
C ASN A 5 42.24 -33.75 -33.52
N VAL A 6 41.25 -33.65 -34.40
CA VAL A 6 40.09 -32.76 -34.23
C VAL A 6 39.15 -33.28 -33.13
N ILE A 7 38.96 -34.60 -33.07
CA ILE A 7 38.13 -35.23 -32.03
C ILE A 7 38.78 -35.08 -30.64
N ARG A 8 40.12 -35.16 -30.58
CA ARG A 8 40.88 -35.05 -29.32
C ARG A 8 40.89 -33.62 -28.76
N THR A 9 40.90 -32.59 -29.62
CA THR A 9 40.78 -31.18 -29.19
C THR A 9 39.37 -30.80 -28.77
N CYS A 10 38.32 -31.36 -29.39
CA CYS A 10 36.94 -31.12 -28.95
C CYS A 10 36.65 -31.70 -27.55
N ILE A 11 37.26 -32.85 -27.21
CA ILE A 11 37.05 -33.49 -25.90
C ILE A 11 37.84 -32.78 -24.78
N SER A 12 38.98 -32.15 -25.08
CA SER A 12 39.76 -31.41 -24.07
C SER A 12 39.24 -29.99 -23.79
N MET A 13 38.35 -29.45 -24.62
CA MET A 13 37.69 -28.15 -24.41
C MET A 13 36.31 -28.25 -23.75
N ALA A 14 35.81 -29.47 -23.51
CA ALA A 14 34.51 -29.70 -22.86
C ALA A 14 34.48 -29.42 -21.34
N PRO A 15 35.55 -29.59 -20.53
CA PRO A 15 35.44 -29.37 -19.08
C PRO A 15 35.48 -27.89 -18.66
N CYS A 16 36.01 -27.00 -19.51
CA CYS A 16 36.15 -25.58 -19.15
C CYS A 16 34.88 -24.75 -19.39
N VAL A 17 34.00 -25.19 -20.30
CA VAL A 17 32.78 -24.43 -20.65
C VAL A 17 31.64 -24.72 -19.67
N MET A 18 31.63 -25.89 -19.02
CA MET A 18 30.58 -26.26 -18.05
C MET A 18 30.80 -25.64 -16.65
N LEU A 19 31.99 -25.09 -16.35
CA LEU A 19 32.29 -24.47 -15.06
C LEU A 19 31.99 -22.96 -14.99
N MET A 20 31.63 -22.31 -16.10
CA MET A 20 31.33 -20.86 -16.13
C MET A 20 29.84 -20.52 -15.98
N GLY A 21 28.95 -21.51 -15.86
CA GLY A 21 27.50 -21.31 -15.81
C GLY A 21 26.89 -20.96 -14.44
N LEU A 22 27.68 -20.91 -13.36
CA LEU A 22 27.16 -20.72 -12.00
C LEU A 22 27.37 -19.32 -11.40
N LEU A 23 27.95 -18.39 -12.16
CA LEU A 23 27.95 -16.97 -11.78
C LEU A 23 26.76 -16.25 -12.40
N ALA A 24 25.55 -16.78 -12.15
CA ALA A 24 24.36 -15.93 -12.18
C ALA A 24 24.43 -15.02 -10.94
N CYS A 25 25.33 -14.04 -10.98
CA CYS A 25 25.36 -12.98 -10.00
C CYS A 25 24.01 -12.24 -10.12
N LYS A 26 23.07 -12.52 -9.20
CA LYS A 26 21.99 -11.59 -8.91
C LYS A 26 22.66 -10.22 -8.75
N PRO A 27 22.25 -9.17 -9.47
CA PRO A 27 22.85 -7.85 -9.29
C PRO A 27 22.72 -7.52 -7.80
N SER A 28 23.86 -7.45 -7.11
CA SER A 28 23.88 -7.06 -5.72
C SER A 28 23.30 -5.66 -5.65
N MET A 29 22.50 -5.40 -4.62
CA MET A 29 21.98 -4.06 -4.36
C MET A 29 23.17 -3.09 -4.30
N PRO A 30 23.11 -1.91 -4.95
CA PRO A 30 24.18 -0.94 -4.86
C PRO A 30 24.43 -0.56 -3.39
N ASP A 31 25.69 -0.41 -2.99
CA ASP A 31 26.09 -0.23 -1.59
C ASP A 31 25.47 1.01 -0.90
N ASN A 32 25.00 1.98 -1.69
CA ASN A 32 24.38 3.21 -1.25
C ASN A 32 22.84 3.15 -1.14
N ILE A 33 22.23 1.97 -1.32
CA ILE A 33 20.78 1.77 -1.21
C ILE A 33 20.45 1.07 0.10
N LEU A 34 19.48 1.61 0.83
CA LEU A 34 18.97 1.01 2.06
C LEU A 34 18.45 -0.39 1.78
N SER A 35 18.87 -1.36 2.59
CA SER A 35 18.39 -2.74 2.48
C SER A 35 16.88 -2.81 2.68
N PRO A 36 16.18 -3.84 2.12
CA PRO A 36 14.72 -3.91 2.20
C PRO A 36 14.17 -3.87 3.63
N GLY A 37 14.82 -4.57 4.56
CA GLY A 37 14.42 -4.56 5.97
C GLY A 37 14.63 -3.20 6.64
N LYS A 38 15.77 -2.54 6.37
CA LYS A 38 16.02 -1.18 6.88
C LYS A 38 15.01 -0.19 6.31
N MET A 39 14.63 -0.36 5.04
CA MET A 39 13.63 0.46 4.38
C MET A 39 12.24 0.26 4.98
N GLU A 40 11.85 -0.99 5.27
CA GLU A 40 10.61 -1.33 5.99
C GLU A 40 10.54 -0.64 7.36
N ASP A 41 11.61 -0.74 8.16
CA ASP A 41 11.70 -0.11 9.48
C ASP A 41 11.57 1.42 9.42
N ILE A 42 12.21 2.04 8.42
CA ILE A 42 12.13 3.48 8.21
C ILE A 42 10.73 3.89 7.79
N LEU A 43 10.14 3.19 6.81
CA LEU A 43 8.81 3.50 6.29
C LEU A 43 7.73 3.32 7.38
N TYR A 44 7.89 2.36 8.29
CA TYR A 44 7.02 2.20 9.45
C TYR A 44 6.97 3.49 10.28
N ASP A 45 8.12 3.98 10.75
CA ASP A 45 8.18 5.20 11.54
C ASP A 45 7.83 6.45 10.72
N TYR A 46 8.11 6.45 9.42
CA TYR A 46 7.79 7.55 8.51
C TYR A 46 6.28 7.72 8.32
N HIS A 47 5.54 6.62 8.13
CA HIS A 47 4.08 6.66 8.01
C HIS A 47 3.39 6.89 9.35
N LEU A 48 3.95 6.37 10.45
CA LEU A 48 3.49 6.71 11.78
C LEU A 48 3.65 8.23 12.05
N ALA A 49 4.78 8.81 11.67
CA ALA A 49 5.03 10.25 11.74
C ALA A 49 4.03 11.06 10.90
N ASP A 50 3.64 10.57 9.72
CA ASP A 50 2.56 11.17 8.94
C ASP A 50 1.23 11.13 9.70
N GLY A 51 0.86 9.98 10.26
CA GLY A 51 -0.36 9.83 11.08
C GLY A 51 -0.40 10.78 12.27
N MET A 52 0.72 10.93 13.00
CA MET A 52 0.86 11.88 14.10
C MET A 52 0.68 13.34 13.62
N ALA A 53 1.25 13.69 12.48
CA ALA A 53 1.09 15.03 11.92
C ALA A 53 -0.37 15.32 11.54
N TYR A 54 -1.10 14.34 10.98
CA TYR A 54 -2.53 14.48 10.70
C TYR A 54 -3.37 14.61 11.97
N ALA A 55 -3.04 13.85 13.03
CA ALA A 55 -3.79 13.89 14.28
C ALA A 55 -3.64 15.22 15.03
N GLU A 56 -2.50 15.91 14.90
CA GLU A 56 -2.19 17.09 15.69
C GLU A 56 -2.17 18.42 14.93
N ALA A 57 -2.16 18.42 13.60
CA ALA A 57 -2.01 19.66 12.82
C ALA A 57 -3.36 20.23 12.37
N ASN A 58 -3.50 21.55 12.50
CA ASN A 58 -4.47 22.29 11.68
C ASN A 58 -3.93 22.44 10.26
N TYR A 59 -4.80 22.78 9.30
CA TYR A 59 -4.48 22.85 7.86
C TYR A 59 -3.16 23.58 7.55
N ASP A 60 -2.97 24.78 8.11
CA ASP A 60 -1.77 25.60 7.87
C ASP A 60 -0.47 25.00 8.43
N GLN A 61 -0.57 24.11 9.43
CA GLN A 61 0.57 23.50 10.11
C GLN A 61 0.95 22.13 9.56
N LEU A 62 0.05 21.49 8.80
CA LEU A 62 0.21 20.10 8.37
C LEU A 62 1.52 19.87 7.61
N GLY A 63 1.82 20.73 6.63
CA GLY A 63 3.05 20.62 5.85
C GLY A 63 4.32 20.71 6.71
N TYR A 64 4.35 21.66 7.64
CA TYR A 64 5.46 21.84 8.57
C TYR A 64 5.62 20.65 9.52
N LYS A 65 4.52 20.20 10.16
CA LYS A 65 4.57 19.05 11.09
C LYS A 65 4.98 17.76 10.39
N LYS A 66 4.46 17.48 9.19
CA LYS A 66 4.90 16.33 8.38
C LYS A 66 6.40 16.37 8.14
N MET A 67 6.95 17.51 7.72
CA MET A 67 8.38 17.68 7.49
C MET A 67 9.20 17.40 8.76
N VAL A 68 8.82 17.99 9.89
CA VAL A 68 9.52 17.83 11.17
C VAL A 68 9.47 16.38 11.66
N TYR A 69 8.30 15.74 11.61
CA TYR A 69 8.12 14.37 12.11
C TYR A 69 8.80 13.34 11.21
N ARG A 70 8.73 13.48 9.89
CA ARG A 70 9.48 12.64 8.95
C ARG A 70 10.98 12.76 9.19
N LYS A 71 11.49 13.98 9.37
CA LYS A 71 12.91 14.20 9.67
C LYS A 71 13.32 13.55 11.00
N ALA A 72 12.45 13.59 12.01
CA ALA A 72 12.67 12.89 13.28
C ALA A 72 12.68 11.36 13.10
N ALA A 73 11.77 10.80 12.29
CA ALA A 73 11.73 9.38 11.96
C ALA A 73 13.02 8.93 11.25
N LEU A 74 13.48 9.66 10.24
CA LEU A 74 14.75 9.36 9.55
C LEU A 74 15.95 9.42 10.51
N ARG A 75 15.98 10.43 11.39
CA ARG A 75 17.03 10.57 12.41
C ARG A 75 17.06 9.40 13.39
N LYS A 76 15.90 8.87 13.81
CA LYS A 76 15.82 7.67 14.67
C LYS A 76 16.53 6.48 14.04
N HIS A 77 16.54 6.41 12.71
CA HIS A 77 17.19 5.34 11.95
C HIS A 77 18.64 5.61 11.58
N GLY A 78 19.18 6.79 11.91
CA GLY A 78 20.52 7.21 11.51
C GLY A 78 20.64 7.48 10.00
N VAL A 79 19.53 7.81 9.33
CA VAL A 79 19.46 7.99 7.88
C VAL A 79 19.19 9.45 7.53
N THR A 80 19.87 9.96 6.52
CA THR A 80 19.63 11.30 5.96
C THR A 80 18.50 11.28 4.96
N GLN A 81 17.88 12.45 4.73
CA GLN A 81 16.85 12.60 3.69
C GLN A 81 17.38 12.16 2.31
N ALA A 82 18.62 12.52 1.97
CA ALA A 82 19.22 12.18 0.67
C ALA A 82 19.42 10.68 0.46
N GLU A 83 19.84 9.93 1.49
CA GLU A 83 19.98 8.47 1.45
C GLU A 83 18.62 7.78 1.30
N PHE A 84 17.62 8.24 2.05
CA PHE A 84 16.25 7.75 1.93
C PHE A 84 15.67 8.01 0.55
N ASP A 85 15.77 9.23 0.04
CA ASP A 85 15.23 9.61 -1.27
C ASP A 85 15.93 8.84 -2.40
N SER A 86 17.26 8.70 -2.33
CA SER A 86 18.03 7.90 -3.30
C SER A 86 17.60 6.44 -3.30
N SER A 87 17.36 5.88 -2.11
CA SER A 87 16.86 4.51 -1.96
C SER A 87 15.44 4.36 -2.49
N MET A 88 14.56 5.33 -2.24
CA MET A 88 13.21 5.32 -2.80
C MET A 88 13.22 5.36 -4.33
N VAL A 89 14.07 6.18 -4.95
CA VAL A 89 14.22 6.21 -6.42
C VAL A 89 14.64 4.85 -6.97
N TYR A 90 15.55 4.15 -6.27
CA TYR A 90 15.90 2.78 -6.65
C TYR A 90 14.70 1.85 -6.54
N TYR A 91 13.97 1.85 -5.43
CA TYR A 91 12.83 0.96 -5.21
C TYR A 91 11.65 1.24 -6.16
N TYR A 92 11.42 2.49 -6.57
CA TYR A 92 10.43 2.81 -7.59
C TYR A 92 10.75 2.19 -8.96
N ARG A 93 12.03 1.93 -9.25
CA ARG A 93 12.47 1.21 -10.47
C ARG A 93 12.49 -0.32 -10.28
N HIS A 94 12.33 -0.80 -9.05
CA HIS A 94 12.32 -2.22 -8.69
C HIS A 94 11.03 -2.52 -7.91
N THR A 95 9.91 -2.38 -8.60
CA THR A 95 8.57 -2.39 -8.01
C THR A 95 8.23 -3.67 -7.26
N GLU A 96 8.75 -4.84 -7.70
CA GLU A 96 8.72 -6.11 -6.95
C GLU A 96 9.23 -5.95 -5.51
N LYS A 97 10.46 -5.42 -5.36
CA LYS A 97 11.09 -5.25 -4.05
C LYS A 97 10.33 -4.24 -3.19
N LEU A 98 9.84 -3.18 -3.81
CA LEU A 98 9.03 -2.17 -3.12
C LEU A 98 7.70 -2.77 -2.65
N HIS A 99 7.05 -3.57 -3.49
CA HIS A 99 5.82 -4.28 -3.14
C HIS A 99 6.03 -5.21 -1.95
N ASP A 100 7.10 -6.01 -1.95
CA ASP A 100 7.43 -6.90 -0.84
C ASP A 100 7.68 -6.14 0.48
N ILE A 101 8.33 -4.98 0.41
CA ILE A 101 8.51 -4.09 1.57
C ILE A 101 7.14 -3.62 2.09
N TYR A 102 6.26 -3.16 1.21
CA TYR A 102 4.93 -2.68 1.60
C TYR A 102 4.02 -3.81 2.12
N LEU A 103 4.13 -5.05 1.61
CA LEU A 103 3.39 -6.20 2.14
C LEU A 103 3.75 -6.48 3.60
N LYS A 104 5.06 -6.48 3.92
CA LYS A 104 5.53 -6.69 5.30
C LYS A 104 5.17 -5.53 6.20
N LEU A 105 5.35 -4.31 5.69
CA LEU A 105 4.99 -3.07 6.39
C LEU A 105 3.50 -3.03 6.74
N ALA A 106 2.61 -3.33 5.79
CA ALA A 106 1.18 -3.36 6.02
C ALA A 106 0.82 -4.42 7.07
N LYS A 107 1.39 -5.63 6.97
CA LYS A 107 1.20 -6.69 7.98
C LYS A 107 1.63 -6.23 9.37
N ARG A 108 2.77 -5.53 9.48
CA ARG A 108 3.27 -5.02 10.75
C ARG A 108 2.36 -3.93 11.34
N LEU A 109 2.02 -2.91 10.54
CA LEU A 109 1.08 -1.86 10.96
C LEU A 109 -0.26 -2.44 11.40
N ASN A 110 -0.75 -3.44 10.69
CA ASN A 110 -1.99 -4.13 11.03
C ASN A 110 -1.90 -4.87 12.37
N ASN A 111 -0.84 -5.61 12.60
CA ASN A 111 -0.62 -6.31 13.87
C ASN A 111 -0.51 -5.31 15.04
N ASP A 112 0.22 -4.21 14.85
CA ASP A 112 0.41 -3.19 15.88
C ASP A 112 -0.91 -2.45 16.18
N ALA A 113 -1.72 -2.16 15.16
CA ALA A 113 -3.05 -1.57 15.33
C ALA A 113 -4.00 -2.51 16.09
N LEU A 114 -4.03 -3.80 15.75
CA LEU A 114 -4.84 -4.80 16.46
C LEU A 114 -4.40 -4.93 17.93
N ALA A 115 -3.09 -4.94 18.20
CA ALA A 115 -2.55 -4.98 19.56
C ALA A 115 -2.94 -3.74 20.40
N LEU A 116 -3.14 -2.61 19.75
CA LEU A 116 -3.60 -1.36 20.36
C LEU A 116 -5.14 -1.24 20.45
N GLY A 117 -5.88 -2.26 20.02
CA GLY A 117 -7.34 -2.35 20.17
C GLY A 117 -8.13 -1.87 18.96
N ALA A 118 -7.50 -1.66 17.80
CA ALA A 118 -8.22 -1.40 16.56
C ALA A 118 -9.07 -2.62 16.16
N THR A 119 -10.27 -2.37 15.67
CA THR A 119 -11.17 -3.40 15.16
C THR A 119 -10.80 -3.79 13.73
N ALA A 120 -11.14 -5.01 13.31
CA ALA A 120 -10.92 -5.47 11.93
C ALA A 120 -11.58 -4.54 10.89
N ASN A 121 -12.67 -3.86 11.27
CA ASN A 121 -13.37 -2.90 10.42
C ASN A 121 -12.62 -1.57 10.26
N GLU A 122 -11.98 -1.07 11.32
CA GLU A 122 -11.11 0.11 11.27
C GLU A 122 -9.85 -0.18 10.45
N LEU A 123 -9.35 -1.43 10.51
CA LEU A 123 -8.15 -1.82 9.80
C LEU A 123 -8.38 -2.04 8.29
N GLY A 124 -9.56 -2.50 7.90
CA GLY A 124 -9.97 -2.58 6.49
C GLY A 124 -9.96 -1.22 5.77
N GLN A 125 -10.01 -0.10 6.51
CA GLN A 125 -9.92 1.25 5.96
C GLN A 125 -8.47 1.73 5.74
N LEU A 126 -7.47 1.11 6.39
CA LEU A 126 -6.07 1.58 6.41
C LEU A 126 -5.16 0.99 5.32
N GLY A 127 -5.69 0.14 4.44
CA GLY A 127 -4.96 -0.39 3.29
C GLY A 127 -4.30 -1.73 3.58
N GLY A 128 -5.08 -2.78 3.33
CA GLY A 128 -4.65 -4.17 3.35
C GLY A 128 -5.88 -5.04 3.21
N GLU A 129 -6.24 -5.41 1.98
CA GLU A 129 -7.19 -6.50 1.77
C GLU A 129 -6.60 -7.78 2.37
N VAL A 130 -6.98 -8.06 3.61
CA VAL A 130 -6.95 -9.40 4.18
C VAL A 130 -8.33 -9.61 4.78
N SER A 131 -9.31 -9.92 3.92
CA SER A 131 -10.59 -10.46 4.37
C SER A 131 -10.35 -11.87 4.91
N SER A 132 -10.04 -11.96 6.20
CA SER A 132 -10.13 -13.19 6.98
C SER A 132 -11.10 -12.98 8.15
N GLY A 133 -12.31 -12.51 7.83
CA GLY A 133 -13.42 -12.35 8.75
C GLY A 133 -14.74 -12.35 7.99
N ASP A 134 -15.85 -12.59 8.69
CA ASP A 134 -17.20 -12.69 8.13
C ASP A 134 -17.75 -11.34 7.61
N THR A 135 -16.92 -10.29 7.58
CA THR A 135 -17.26 -8.97 7.06
C THR A 135 -16.36 -8.67 5.86
N ALA A 136 -16.97 -8.53 4.67
CA ALA A 136 -16.28 -8.17 3.44
C ALA A 136 -16.72 -6.78 2.96
N THR A 137 -15.79 -5.99 2.44
CA THR A 137 -16.12 -4.75 1.71
C THR A 137 -16.44 -5.11 0.27
N VAL A 138 -17.66 -4.81 -0.17
CA VAL A 138 -18.14 -5.06 -1.54
C VAL A 138 -18.05 -3.83 -2.45
N TRP A 139 -17.60 -2.69 -1.90
CA TRP A 139 -17.52 -1.42 -2.62
C TRP A 139 -16.32 -1.38 -3.58
N SER A 140 -16.59 -1.21 -4.87
CA SER A 140 -15.57 -1.17 -5.93
C SER A 140 -15.38 0.23 -6.55
N ASP A 141 -16.31 1.15 -6.33
CA ASP A 141 -16.27 2.49 -6.91
C ASP A 141 -15.36 3.47 -6.12
N THR A 142 -15.29 4.71 -6.61
CA THR A 142 -14.52 5.78 -5.94
C THR A 142 -15.02 5.97 -4.50
N ARG A 143 -14.09 6.01 -3.54
CA ARG A 143 -14.39 6.07 -2.09
C ARG A 143 -14.63 7.49 -1.57
N SER A 144 -14.62 8.49 -2.44
CA SER A 144 -14.89 9.89 -2.11
C SER A 144 -15.65 10.56 -3.24
N ALA A 145 -16.54 11.48 -2.89
CA ALA A 145 -17.26 12.29 -3.84
C ALA A 145 -17.43 13.72 -3.31
N ILE A 146 -17.43 14.70 -4.22
CA ILE A 146 -17.75 16.09 -3.90
C ILE A 146 -19.13 16.38 -4.47
N LEU A 147 -20.05 16.76 -3.59
CA LEU A 147 -21.38 17.19 -3.98
C LEU A 147 -21.45 18.72 -4.00
N MET A 148 -22.07 19.28 -5.02
CA MET A 148 -22.41 20.70 -5.10
C MET A 148 -23.89 20.88 -4.75
N PRO A 149 -24.31 22.04 -4.22
CA PRO A 149 -25.71 22.27 -3.85
C PRO A 149 -26.68 22.41 -5.04
N VAL A 150 -26.20 22.18 -6.27
CA VAL A 150 -26.93 22.40 -7.53
C VAL A 150 -26.93 21.12 -8.36
N ALA A 151 -28.10 20.74 -8.88
CA ALA A 151 -28.26 19.62 -9.79
C ALA A 151 -27.46 19.81 -11.08
N PRO A 152 -26.89 18.74 -11.67
CA PRO A 152 -27.01 17.33 -11.26
C PRO A 152 -25.96 16.86 -10.23
N PHE A 153 -25.08 17.75 -9.77
CA PHE A 153 -23.91 17.38 -8.96
C PHE A 153 -24.20 17.29 -7.46
N ASN A 154 -25.47 17.32 -7.07
CA ASN A 154 -25.94 17.22 -5.69
C ASN A 154 -26.27 15.79 -5.26
N VAL A 155 -26.08 14.80 -6.15
CA VAL A 155 -26.40 13.40 -5.89
C VAL A 155 -25.31 12.50 -6.49
N VAL A 156 -24.97 11.45 -5.74
CA VAL A 156 -24.21 10.29 -6.25
C VAL A 156 -25.09 9.07 -6.08
N SER A 157 -25.14 8.23 -7.10
CA SER A 157 -25.88 6.97 -7.09
C SER A 157 -24.91 5.84 -7.42
N PHE A 158 -25.14 4.68 -6.81
CA PHE A 158 -24.34 3.48 -7.02
C PHE A 158 -25.28 2.28 -7.12
N GLU A 159 -24.79 1.22 -7.76
CA GLU A 159 -25.49 -0.06 -7.86
C GLU A 159 -24.46 -1.18 -7.65
N VAL A 160 -24.73 -2.06 -6.69
CA VAL A 160 -23.94 -3.28 -6.48
C VAL A 160 -24.84 -4.47 -6.80
N LYS A 161 -24.47 -5.21 -7.85
CA LYS A 161 -25.21 -6.41 -8.24
C LYS A 161 -24.83 -7.55 -7.31
N ALA A 162 -25.84 -8.17 -6.69
CA ALA A 162 -25.64 -9.37 -5.89
C ALA A 162 -25.18 -10.54 -6.77
N ASP A 163 -24.16 -11.24 -6.32
CA ASP A 163 -23.69 -12.51 -6.89
C ASP A 163 -23.97 -13.67 -5.91
N THR A 164 -23.31 -14.81 -6.11
CA THR A 164 -23.46 -15.99 -5.25
C THR A 164 -22.87 -15.83 -3.84
N SER A 165 -22.22 -14.72 -3.52
CA SER A 165 -21.67 -14.48 -2.18
C SER A 165 -22.70 -13.98 -1.18
N TYR A 166 -23.86 -13.49 -1.64
CA TYR A 166 -24.93 -12.95 -0.80
C TYR A 166 -25.96 -14.02 -0.41
N HIS A 167 -26.28 -14.10 0.87
CA HIS A 167 -27.14 -15.11 1.46
C HIS A 167 -28.22 -14.52 2.36
N ALA A 168 -29.29 -15.28 2.59
CA ALA A 168 -30.31 -14.91 3.55
C ALA A 168 -29.71 -14.83 4.96
N GLY A 169 -29.86 -13.67 5.61
CA GLY A 169 -29.31 -13.40 6.94
C GLY A 169 -28.10 -12.46 6.94
N ASP A 170 -27.53 -12.16 5.76
CA ASP A 170 -26.45 -11.19 5.63
C ASP A 170 -26.88 -9.79 6.09
N ARG A 171 -25.93 -9.05 6.66
CA ARG A 171 -26.14 -7.67 7.12
C ARG A 171 -25.35 -6.71 6.25
N LEU A 172 -26.07 -5.85 5.54
CA LEU A 172 -25.48 -4.81 4.72
C LEU A 172 -25.35 -3.52 5.55
N LEU A 173 -24.14 -2.95 5.58
CA LEU A 173 -23.86 -1.70 6.25
C LEU A 173 -23.34 -0.67 5.24
N LEU A 174 -24.02 0.47 5.14
CA LEU A 174 -23.51 1.65 4.45
C LEU A 174 -22.92 2.60 5.50
N SER A 175 -21.62 2.86 5.40
CA SER A 175 -20.91 3.81 6.26
C SER A 175 -20.23 4.88 5.43
N PHE A 176 -20.32 6.13 5.85
CA PHE A 176 -19.69 7.27 5.18
C PHE A 176 -19.35 8.37 6.20
N ASP A 177 -18.33 9.17 5.88
CA ASP A 177 -18.02 10.41 6.59
C ASP A 177 -18.45 11.61 5.73
N GLY A 178 -19.16 12.56 6.34
CA GLY A 178 -19.71 13.73 5.65
C GLY A 178 -19.04 15.02 6.13
N GLN A 179 -18.45 15.77 5.20
CA GLN A 179 -17.87 17.09 5.49
C GLN A 179 -18.57 18.19 4.70
N PHE A 180 -18.99 19.25 5.39
CA PHE A 180 -19.61 20.42 4.78
C PHE A 180 -18.55 21.51 4.56
N ILE A 181 -18.18 21.72 3.29
CA ILE A 181 -17.17 22.70 2.90
C ILE A 181 -17.75 24.14 2.89
N PHE A 182 -19.07 24.27 2.71
CA PHE A 182 -19.76 25.57 2.71
C PHE A 182 -20.11 26.04 4.13
N GLN A 183 -19.87 27.32 4.42
CA GLN A 183 -20.02 27.90 5.77
C GLN A 183 -21.49 28.20 6.12
N ASP A 184 -22.26 28.69 5.15
CA ASP A 184 -23.67 29.10 5.31
C ASP A 184 -24.65 28.19 4.55
N GLY A 185 -25.86 28.04 5.09
CA GLY A 185 -26.94 27.23 4.51
C GLY A 185 -27.26 25.95 5.31
N MET A 186 -28.30 25.24 4.90
CA MET A 186 -28.68 23.95 5.51
C MET A 186 -27.63 22.88 5.19
N LYS A 187 -27.17 22.20 6.23
CA LYS A 187 -26.13 21.17 6.19
C LYS A 187 -26.76 19.80 6.33
N ASP A 188 -27.57 19.44 5.35
CA ASP A 188 -28.28 18.17 5.32
C ASP A 188 -27.67 17.27 4.24
N CYS A 189 -27.27 16.06 4.65
CA CYS A 189 -26.88 14.99 3.73
C CYS A 189 -27.77 13.78 4.04
N VAL A 190 -28.39 13.23 3.00
CA VAL A 190 -29.23 12.04 3.12
C VAL A 190 -28.56 10.91 2.37
N ALA A 191 -28.27 9.81 3.08
CA ALA A 191 -27.85 8.56 2.49
C ALA A 191 -29.01 7.57 2.54
N MET A 192 -29.21 6.86 1.43
CA MET A 192 -30.22 5.81 1.32
C MET A 192 -29.57 4.54 0.79
N LEU A 193 -29.77 3.43 1.49
CA LEU A 193 -29.48 2.10 1.00
C LEU A 193 -30.81 1.40 0.71
N ALA A 194 -31.06 1.07 -0.56
CA ALA A 194 -32.22 0.31 -1.00
C ALA A 194 -31.77 -1.08 -1.46
N VAL A 195 -32.48 -2.13 -1.01
CA VAL A 195 -32.19 -3.51 -1.36
C VAL A 195 -33.39 -4.07 -2.12
N THR A 196 -33.14 -4.65 -3.30
CA THR A 196 -34.18 -5.29 -4.11
C THR A 196 -34.00 -6.80 -4.05
N PHE A 197 -35.03 -7.51 -3.61
CA PHE A 197 -35.03 -8.97 -3.55
C PHE A 197 -35.68 -9.55 -4.81
N SER A 198 -35.05 -10.56 -5.40
CA SER A 198 -35.68 -11.42 -6.40
C SER A 198 -36.64 -12.37 -5.69
N ASN A 199 -37.91 -11.99 -5.58
CA ASN A 199 -38.96 -12.87 -5.06
C ASN A 199 -39.22 -14.04 -6.01
#